data_AF-A0A0G1PYK8-F1
#
_entry.id   AF-A0A0G1PYK8-F1
#
_cell.length_a   1.000
_cell.length_b   1.000
_cell.length_c   1.000
_cell.angle_alpha   90.00
_cell.angle_beta   90.00
_cell.angle_gamma   90.00
#
_symmetry.space_group_name_H-M   'P 1'
#
loop_
_entity.id
_entity.type
_entity.pdbx_description
1 polymer ?
#
loop_
_entity_poly.entity_id
_entity_poly.type
_entity_poly.pdbx_seq_one_letter_code
_entity_poly.pdbx_strand_id
1 'polypeptide(L)'
;MINKLVLDIETAGISFTDLDEMSQHLLETRFKKRARNDEELEQAKESLAFYPTTAQIVAVGMLNADTEQGKAIYQAVKSEETKTDEGIVFQAVLSEKELLQKFW
;
A
#
# COMPACT_ATOMS: atom_id res chain seq x y z
N MET A 1 -1.06 -32.64 -0.79
CA MET A 1 -1.07 -31.53 -1.78
C MET A 1 -0.57 -30.30 -1.05
N ILE A 2 0.39 -29.57 -1.60
CA ILE A 2 0.82 -28.28 -1.04
C ILE A 2 -0.05 -27.23 -1.73
N ASN A 3 -0.94 -26.57 -0.99
CA ASN A 3 -1.67 -25.42 -1.53
C ASN A 3 -0.70 -24.24 -1.60
N LYS A 4 -0.53 -23.66 -2.78
CA LYS A 4 0.31 -22.48 -2.99
C LYS A 4 -0.56 -21.23 -3.04
N LEU A 5 -0.32 -20.30 -2.12
CA LEU A 5 -0.93 -18.98 -2.13
C LEU A 5 0.11 -17.96 -2.61
N VAL A 6 -0.23 -17.22 -3.65
CA VAL A 6 0.53 -16.04 -4.09
C VAL A 6 -0.07 -14.82 -3.44
N LEU A 7 0.79 -13.99 -2.85
CA LEU A 7 0.43 -12.74 -2.20
C LEU A 7 1.19 -11.60 -2.89
N ASP A 8 0.47 -10.51 -3.10
CA ASP A 8 1.04 -9.25 -3.56
C ASP A 8 0.43 -8.10 -2.76
N ILE A 9 1.23 -7.09 -2.42
CA ILE A 9 0.84 -5.99 -1.52
C ILE A 9 1.31 -4.68 -2.12
N GLU A 10 0.36 -3.77 -2.30
CA GLU A 10 0.62 -2.43 -2.79
C GLU A 10 0.47 -1.41 -1.66
N THR A 11 1.40 -0.46 -1.61
CA THR A 11 1.46 0.59 -0.59
C THR A 11 1.47 1.96 -1.23
N ALA A 12 0.81 2.93 -0.59
CA ALA A 12 0.90 4.34 -0.95
C ALA A 12 1.50 5.14 0.20
N GLY A 13 2.48 5.99 -0.12
CA GLY A 13 3.04 6.96 0.82
C GLY A 13 2.08 8.13 1.05
N ILE A 14 2.03 8.64 2.28
CA ILE A 14 1.48 9.97 2.54
C ILE A 14 2.31 11.02 1.78
N SER A 15 1.66 12.07 1.27
CA SER A 15 2.40 13.20 0.71
C SER A 15 3.29 13.82 1.80
N PHE A 16 4.50 14.20 1.45
CA PHE A 16 5.40 14.88 2.38
C PHE A 16 4.76 16.16 2.94
N THR A 17 3.97 16.87 2.13
CA THR A 17 3.28 18.10 2.52
C THR A 17 2.15 17.89 3.53
N ASP A 18 1.62 16.66 3.60
CA ASP A 18 0.48 16.33 4.46
C ASP A 18 0.93 15.82 5.83
N LEU A 19 2.24 15.64 6.04
CA LEU A 19 2.84 15.32 7.33
C LEU A 19 2.79 16.52 8.27
N ASP A 20 2.81 16.26 9.59
CA ASP A 20 3.00 17.31 10.58
C ASP A 20 4.40 17.95 10.50
N GLU A 21 4.52 19.19 10.97
CA GLU A 21 5.76 19.99 10.86
C GLU A 21 6.99 19.30 11.49
N MET A 22 6.80 18.58 12.60
CA MET A 22 7.90 17.87 13.27
C MET A 22 8.38 16.70 12.42
N SER A 23 7.45 15.93 11.86
CA SER A 23 7.76 14.82 10.94
C SER A 23 8.46 15.31 9.67
N GLN A 24 7.96 16.41 9.07
CA GLN A 24 8.61 17.03 7.90
C GLN A 24 10.06 17.43 8.22
N HIS A 25 10.28 18.17 9.31
CA HIS A 25 11.60 18.62 9.72
C HIS A 25 12.57 17.46 9.99
N LEU A 26 12.09 16.41 10.68
CA LEU A 26 12.88 15.22 10.98
C LEU A 26 13.28 14.48 9.69
N LEU A 27 12.34 14.25 8.78
CA LEU A 27 12.60 13.55 7.52
C LEU A 27 13.50 14.37 6.60
N GLU A 28 13.26 15.67 6.46
CA GLU A 28 14.10 16.57 5.67
C GLU A 28 15.54 16.57 6.20
N THR A 29 15.72 16.64 7.51
CA THR A 29 17.05 16.54 8.14
C THR A 29 17.73 15.21 7.83
N ARG A 30 16.98 14.10 7.78
CA ARG A 30 17.51 12.78 7.42
C ARG A 30 17.85 12.67 5.94
N PHE A 31 17.01 13.20 5.06
CA PHE A 31 17.21 13.16 3.62
C PHE A 31 18.39 14.03 3.20
N LYS A 32 18.54 15.24 3.74
CA LYS A 32 19.68 16.13 3.50
C LYS A 32 21.04 15.51 3.87
N LYS A 33 21.08 14.55 4.79
CA LYS A 33 22.32 13.82 5.14
C LYS A 33 22.75 12.81 4.07
N ARG A 34 21.85 12.43 3.17
CA ARG A 34 22.08 11.38 2.16
C ARG A 34 22.02 11.93 0.73
N ALA A 35 21.19 12.93 0.50
CA ALA A 35 21.04 13.59 -0.78
C ALA A 35 22.30 14.38 -1.13
N ARG A 36 22.75 14.25 -2.38
CA ARG A 36 23.93 14.95 -2.92
C ARG A 36 23.57 16.28 -3.58
N ASN A 37 22.29 16.46 -3.91
CA ASN A 37 21.73 17.65 -4.55
C ASN A 37 20.24 17.77 -4.21
N ASP A 38 19.61 18.86 -4.65
CA ASP A 38 18.19 19.13 -4.38
C ASP A 38 17.25 18.15 -5.09
N GLU A 39 17.64 17.63 -6.26
CA GLU A 39 16.86 16.64 -7.01
C GLU A 39 16.70 15.33 -6.21
N GLU A 40 17.79 14.82 -5.63
CA GLU A 40 17.76 13.63 -4.77
C GLU A 40 16.97 13.86 -3.48
N LEU A 41 16.97 15.10 -2.98
CA LEU A 41 16.15 15.46 -1.82
C LEU A 41 14.66 15.39 -2.14
N GLU A 42 14.23 15.91 -3.29
CA GLU A 42 12.83 15.85 -3.72
C GLU A 42 12.41 14.41 -4.04
N GLN A 43 13.24 13.62 -4.73
CA GLN A 43 12.97 12.20 -4.96
C GLN A 43 12.80 11.42 -3.64
N ALA A 44 13.58 11.74 -2.61
CA ALA A 44 13.44 11.13 -1.28
C ALA A 44 12.10 11.49 -0.62
N LYS A 45 11.60 12.72 -0.81
CA LYS A 45 10.27 13.16 -0.33
C LYS A 45 9.12 12.52 -1.09
N GLU A 46 9.32 12.14 -2.35
CA GLU A 46 8.33 11.39 -3.14
C GLU A 46 8.34 9.88 -2.82
N SER A 47 9.43 9.38 -2.25
CA SER A 47 9.66 7.96 -1.95
C SER A 47 9.07 7.50 -0.61
N LEU A 48 8.07 8.20 -0.07
CA LEU A 48 7.51 7.89 1.26
C LEU A 48 6.76 6.56 1.33
N ALA A 49 6.35 6.00 0.19
CA ALA A 49 5.75 4.67 0.10
C ALA A 49 6.71 3.55 0.57
N PHE A 50 8.03 3.78 0.53
CA PHE A 50 9.02 2.77 0.91
C PHE A 50 9.32 2.70 2.41
N TYR A 51 8.66 3.53 3.23
CA TYR A 51 8.85 3.51 4.69
C TYR A 51 7.54 3.13 5.39
N PRO A 52 7.53 2.06 6.20
CA PRO A 52 6.31 1.56 6.85
C PRO A 52 5.56 2.60 7.70
N THR A 53 6.25 3.60 8.25
CA THR A 53 5.64 4.63 9.10
C THR A 53 5.00 5.77 8.32
N THR A 54 5.30 5.90 7.02
CA THR A 54 4.74 6.95 6.15
C THR A 54 3.94 6.36 4.99
N ALA A 55 3.76 5.04 4.97
CA ALA A 55 3.00 4.34 3.96
C ALA A 55 1.81 3.63 4.61
N GLN A 56 0.77 3.44 3.81
CA GLN A 56 -0.38 2.60 4.13
C GLN A 56 -0.52 1.52 3.07
N ILE A 57 -1.01 0.35 3.46
CA ILE A 57 -1.42 -0.71 2.54
C ILE A 57 -2.71 -0.28 1.83
N VAL A 58 -2.65 -0.14 0.51
CA VAL A 58 -3.80 0.28 -0.31
C VAL A 58 -4.44 -0.87 -1.07
N ALA A 59 -3.70 -1.96 -1.30
CA ALA A 59 -4.26 -3.18 -1.87
C ALA A 59 -3.50 -4.43 -1.40
N VAL A 60 -4.23 -5.54 -1.28
CA VAL A 60 -3.66 -6.88 -1.09
C VAL A 60 -4.34 -7.83 -2.07
N GLY A 61 -3.54 -8.44 -2.94
CA GLY A 61 -3.93 -9.49 -3.85
C GLY A 61 -3.58 -10.87 -3.28
N MET A 62 -4.53 -11.81 -3.38
CA MET A 62 -4.37 -13.20 -2.95
C MET A 62 -4.82 -14.11 -4.08
N LEU A 63 -3.98 -15.06 -4.51
CA LEU A 63 -4.33 -16.02 -5.55
C LEU A 63 -3.91 -17.42 -5.13
N ASN A 64 -4.86 -18.36 -5.13
CA ASN A 64 -4.53 -19.77 -5.03
C ASN A 64 -4.02 -20.24 -6.40
N ALA A 65 -2.74 -20.58 -6.49
CA ALA A 65 -2.11 -20.95 -7.76
C ALA A 65 -2.56 -22.30 -8.30
N ASP A 66 -3.20 -23.14 -7.47
CA ASP A 66 -3.69 -24.45 -7.86
C ASP A 66 -5.13 -24.40 -8.39
N THR A 67 -5.96 -23.47 -7.88
CA THR A 67 -7.38 -23.35 -8.25
C THR A 67 -7.71 -22.12 -9.09
N GLU A 68 -6.75 -21.20 -9.25
CA GLU A 68 -6.92 -19.88 -9.87
C GLU A 68 -7.99 -19.00 -9.20
N GLN A 69 -8.52 -19.42 -8.04
CA GLN A 69 -9.42 -18.60 -7.24
C GLN A 69 -8.62 -17.56 -6.47
N GLY A 70 -9.12 -16.32 -6.44
CA GLY A 70 -8.39 -15.22 -5.83
C GLY A 70 -9.28 -14.16 -5.22
N LYS A 71 -8.66 -13.27 -4.48
CA LYS A 71 -9.31 -12.12 -3.85
C LYS A 71 -8.35 -10.94 -3.80
N ALA A 72 -8.80 -9.80 -4.31
CA ALA A 72 -8.12 -8.52 -4.17
C ALA A 72 -8.93 -7.63 -3.23
N ILE A 73 -8.33 -7.17 -2.14
CA ILE A 73 -8.93 -6.21 -1.21
C ILE A 73 -8.20 -4.89 -1.41
N TYR A 74 -8.90 -3.80 -1.65
CA TYR A 74 -8.28 -2.51 -1.94
C TYR A 74 -9.08 -1.35 -1.37
N GLN A 75 -8.41 -0.23 -1.08
CA GLN A 75 -9.05 0.98 -0.61
C GLN A 75 -9.73 1.73 -1.77
N ALA A 76 -10.94 2.23 -1.54
CA ALA A 76 -11.67 3.06 -2.50
C ALA A 76 -12.58 4.08 -1.79
N VAL A 77 -13.12 5.03 -2.56
CA VAL A 77 -14.07 6.05 -2.04
C VAL A 77 -15.43 5.47 -1.65
N LYS A 78 -15.75 4.26 -2.09
CA LYS A 78 -16.99 3.54 -1.81
C LYS A 78 -16.69 2.06 -1.61
N SER A 79 -17.34 1.45 -0.62
CA SER A 79 -17.26 -0.01 -0.46
C SER A 79 -18.17 -0.70 -1.46
N GLU A 80 -17.64 -1.74 -2.08
CA GLU A 80 -18.31 -2.61 -3.04
C GLU A 80 -17.60 -3.96 -3.07
N GLU A 81 -18.33 -4.99 -3.51
CA GLU A 81 -17.76 -6.30 -3.76
C GLU A 81 -18.26 -6.80 -5.11
N THR A 82 -17.34 -7.24 -5.95
CA THR A 82 -17.65 -7.84 -7.24
C THR A 82 -16.90 -9.16 -7.38
N LYS A 83 -17.44 -10.06 -8.19
CA LYS A 83 -16.81 -11.34 -8.50
C LYS A 83 -16.81 -11.52 -10.00
N THR A 84 -15.65 -11.91 -10.55
CA THR A 84 -15.52 -12.21 -11.98
C THR A 84 -15.97 -13.64 -12.27
N ASP A 85 -16.23 -13.93 -13.55
CA ASP A 85 -16.62 -15.27 -14.00
C ASP A 85 -15.49 -16.29 -13.78
N GLU A 86 -14.23 -15.83 -13.74
CA GLU A 86 -13.03 -16.63 -13.45
C GLU A 86 -12.85 -16.92 -11.94
N GLY A 87 -13.69 -16.36 -11.07
CA GLY A 87 -13.67 -16.64 -9.64
C GLY A 87 -12.76 -15.73 -8.81
N ILE A 88 -12.36 -14.59 -9.34
CA ILE A 88 -11.64 -13.56 -8.59
C ILE A 88 -12.64 -12.63 -7.90
N VAL A 89 -12.47 -12.39 -6.60
CA VAL A 89 -13.29 -11.45 -5.83
C VAL A 89 -12.53 -10.13 -5.67
N PHE A 90 -13.16 -9.03 -6.05
CA PHE A 90 -12.67 -7.67 -5.82
C PHE A 90 -13.49 -7.05 -4.69
N GLN A 91 -12.83 -6.68 -3.60
CA GLN A 91 -13.47 -6.11 -2.41
C GLN A 91 -12.89 -4.73 -2.12
N ALA A 92 -13.69 -3.69 -2.37
CA ALA A 92 -13.35 -2.33 -2.04
C ALA A 92 -13.75 -2.01 -0.58
N VAL A 93 -12.83 -1.39 0.15
CA VAL A 93 -13.01 -0.97 1.56
C VAL A 93 -12.65 0.50 1.74
N LEU A 94 -13.05 1.10 2.86
CA LEU A 94 -12.90 2.55 3.05
C LEU A 94 -11.60 2.95 3.77
N SER A 95 -10.85 2.00 4.30
CA SER A 95 -9.59 2.27 5.03
C SER A 95 -8.67 1.07 5.08
N GLU A 96 -7.38 1.31 5.36
CA GLU A 96 -6.39 0.27 5.64
C GLU A 96 -6.83 -0.65 6.81
N LYS A 97 -7.45 -0.09 7.84
CA LYS A 97 -7.95 -0.87 8.98
C LYS A 97 -8.95 -1.93 8.52
N GLU A 98 -9.94 -1.54 7.72
CA GLU A 98 -10.91 -2.47 7.16
C GLU A 98 -10.25 -3.48 6.22
N LEU A 99 -9.29 -3.04 5.40
CA LEU A 99 -8.52 -3.90 4.51
C LEU A 99 -7.85 -5.02 5.29
N LEU A 100 -7.12 -4.68 6.36
CA LEU A 100 -6.42 -5.66 7.20
C LEU A 100 -7.38 -6.57 7.95
N GLN A 101 -8.53 -6.06 8.41
CA GLN A 101 -9.58 -6.88 9.04
C GLN A 101 -10.23 -7.87 8.08
N LYS A 102 -10.24 -7.59 6.77
CA LYS A 102 -10.78 -8.50 5.74
C LYS A 102 -9.74 -9.48 5.21
N PHE A 103 -8.46 -9.15 5.37
CA PHE A 103 -7.33 -9.98 4.97
C PHE A 103 -7.06 -11.11 5.99
N TRP A 104 -7.04 -10.78 7.29
CA TRP A 104 -6.82 -11.74 8.40
C TRP A 104 -8.09 -12.48 8.81
#